data_AF-A0A0F9L5M0-F1
#
_entry.id   AF-A0A0F9L5M0-F1
#
_cell.length_a   1.000
_cell.length_b   1.000
_cell.length_c   1.000
_cell.angle_alpha   90.00
_cell.angle_beta   90.00
_cell.angle_gamma   90.00
#
_symmetry.space_group_name_H-M   'P 1'
#
loop_
_entity.id
_entity.type
_entity.pdbx_description
1 polymer ?
#
loop_
_entity_poly.entity_id
_entity_poly.type
_entity_poly.pdbx_seq_one_letter_code
_entity_poly.pdbx_strand_id
1 'polypeptide(L)' 'MTHEEKLKDIKDNPERHRHSFQGLQACSMHNGALDTQLVDAHETYASVGMNGGRRCDVVTGPCACGAWH' A
#
# COMPACT_ATOMS: atom_id res chain seq x y z
N MET A 1 9.19 11.23 -9.46
CA MET A 1 9.43 10.77 -8.09
C MET A 1 10.26 9.51 -8.17
N THR A 2 11.40 9.49 -7.46
CA THR A 2 12.27 8.32 -7.35
C THR A 2 11.62 7.26 -6.45
N HIS A 3 12.21 6.07 -6.43
CA HIS A 3 11.79 5.00 -5.52
C HIS A 3 11.90 5.43 -4.04
N GLU A 4 13.03 6.03 -3.65
CA GLU A 4 13.28 6.49 -2.29
C GLU A 4 12.31 7.61 -1.86
N GLU A 5 12.01 8.54 -2.77
CA GLU A 5 11.04 9.61 -2.52
C GLU A 5 9.64 9.03 -2.26
N LYS A 6 9.23 8.01 -3.04
CA LYS A 6 7.94 7.31 -2.82
C LYS A 6 7.89 6.60 -1.47
N LEU A 7 8.94 5.85 -1.12
CA LEU A 7 9.02 5.17 0.18
C LEU A 7 8.94 6.16 1.35
N LYS A 8 9.66 7.28 1.23
CA LYS A 8 9.63 8.35 2.22
C LYS A 8 8.24 8.97 2.33
N ASP A 9 7.54 9.21 1.21
CA ASP A 9 6.19 9.79 1.22
C ASP A 9 5.16 8.86 1.87
N ILE A 10 5.21 7.55 1.57
CA ILE A 10 4.34 6.54 2.22
C ILE A 10 4.55 6.51 3.73
N LYS A 11 5.80 6.64 4.18
CA LYS A 11 6.15 6.65 5.60
C LYS A 11 5.72 7.93 6.30
N ASP A 12 5.93 9.09 5.66
CA ASP A 12 5.71 10.39 6.28
C ASP A 12 4.24 10.85 6.21
N ASN A 13 3.48 10.40 5.20
CA ASN A 13 2.09 10.80 4.95
C ASN A 13 1.13 9.60 4.71
N PRO A 14 1.13 8.57 5.57
CA PRO A 14 0.46 7.28 5.30
C PRO A 14 -1.05 7.39 5.01
N GLU A 15 -1.74 8.40 5.55
CA GLU A 15 -3.16 8.64 5.28
C GLU A 15 -3.46 9.02 3.83
N ARG A 16 -2.51 9.67 3.12
CA ARG A 16 -2.64 10.01 1.70
C ARG A 16 -2.49 8.80 0.78
N HIS A 17 -1.91 7.74 1.34
CA HIS A 17 -1.55 6.50 0.66
C HIS A 17 -2.57 5.37 0.89
N ARG A 18 -3.74 5.70 1.43
CA ARG A 18 -4.86 4.77 1.61
C ARG A 18 -5.69 4.75 0.33
N HIS A 19 -5.74 3.59 -0.31
CA HIS A 19 -6.35 3.45 -1.64
C HIS A 19 -7.22 2.20 -1.74
N SER A 20 -8.05 2.13 -2.78
CA SER A 20 -8.59 0.85 -3.24
C SER A 20 -7.46 -0.02 -3.81
N PHE A 21 -7.73 -1.31 -4.03
CA PHE A 21 -6.75 -2.22 -4.64
C PHE A 21 -6.12 -1.69 -5.94
N GLN A 22 -6.93 -1.12 -6.85
CA GLN A 22 -6.42 -0.54 -8.10
C GLN A 22 -5.53 0.68 -7.85
N GLY A 23 -5.87 1.51 -6.87
CA GLY A 23 -5.05 2.65 -6.49
C GLY A 23 -3.74 2.24 -5.83
N LEU A 24 -3.75 1.19 -5.00
CA LEU A 24 -2.54 0.60 -4.44
C LEU A 24 -1.62 0.06 -5.54
N GLN A 25 -2.17 -0.70 -6.49
CA GLN A 25 -1.39 -1.19 -7.64
C GLN A 25 -0.74 -0.02 -8.38
N ALA A 26 -1.49 1.03 -8.70
CA ALA A 26 -0.95 2.21 -9.38
C ALA A 26 0.11 2.95 -8.55
N CYS A 27 -0.09 3.08 -7.23
CA CYS A 27 0.84 3.76 -6.33
C CYS A 27 2.19 3.02 -6.25
N SER A 28 2.13 1.69 -6.19
CA SER A 28 3.29 0.79 -6.11
C SER A 28 3.96 0.50 -7.47
N MET A 29 3.48 1.07 -8.57
CA MET A 29 4.21 0.97 -9.85
C MET A 29 5.47 1.84 -9.84
N HIS A 30 6.61 1.26 -10.16
CA HIS A 30 7.87 1.97 -10.37
C HIS A 30 8.58 1.41 -11.61
N ASN A 31 9.00 2.30 -12.53
CA ASN A 31 9.64 1.93 -13.81
C ASN A 31 8.88 0.88 -14.63
N GLY A 32 7.55 0.94 -14.63
CA GLY A 32 6.71 0.04 -15.43
C GLY A 32 6.51 -1.36 -14.84
N ALA A 33 7.00 -1.61 -13.63
CA ALA A 33 6.76 -2.84 -12.88
C ALA A 33 6.14 -2.55 -11.50
N LEU A 34 5.49 -3.56 -10.92
CA LEU A 34 5.03 -3.49 -9.55
C LEU A 34 6.24 -3.64 -8.62
N ASP A 35 6.46 -2.64 -7.77
CA ASP A 35 7.55 -2.64 -6.81
C ASP A 35 7.07 -3.21 -5.47
N THR A 36 7.62 -4.36 -5.09
CA THR A 36 7.20 -5.05 -3.86
C THR A 36 7.59 -4.29 -2.60
N GLN A 37 8.66 -3.48 -2.63
CA GLN A 37 9.05 -2.69 -1.46
C GLN A 37 8.05 -1.55 -1.20
N LEU A 38 7.47 -0.97 -2.25
CA LEU A 38 6.38 0.00 -2.11
C LEU A 38 5.10 -0.66 -1.56
N VAL A 39 4.79 -1.89 -2.00
CA VAL A 39 3.66 -2.66 -1.45
C VAL A 39 3.88 -2.96 0.04
N ASP A 40 5.06 -3.43 0.42
CA ASP A 40 5.40 -3.72 1.82
C ASP A 40 5.33 -2.45 2.69
N ALA A 41 5.73 -1.31 2.14
CA ALA A 41 5.60 -0.02 2.81
C ALA A 41 4.14 0.38 3.04
N HIS A 42 3.23 0.09 2.12
CA HIS A 42 1.80 0.30 2.34
C HIS A 42 1.24 -0.60 3.45
N GLU A 43 1.57 -1.90 3.43
CA GLU A 43 1.17 -2.82 4.50
C GLU A 43 1.72 -2.37 5.86
N THR A 44 2.93 -1.81 5.88
CA THR A 44 3.58 -1.38 7.12
C THR A 44 3.10 -0.03 7.64
N TYR A 45 3.02 1.00 6.79
CA TYR A 45 2.80 2.37 7.23
C TYR A 45 1.42 2.90 6.89
N ALA A 46 0.89 2.56 5.72
CA ALA A 46 -0.41 3.04 5.25
C ALA A 46 -1.58 2.10 5.60
N SER A 47 -1.39 1.21 6.59
CA SER A 47 -2.41 0.25 6.97
C SER A 47 -3.72 0.93 7.40
N VAL A 48 -4.84 0.40 6.91
CA VAL A 48 -6.20 0.90 7.18
C VAL A 48 -6.91 0.14 8.30
N GLY A 49 -6.31 -0.94 8.79
CA GLY A 49 -6.91 -1.77 9.83
C GLY A 49 -6.22 -3.13 9.98
N MET A 50 -6.84 -4.02 10.74
CA MET A 50 -6.40 -5.40 10.91
C MET A 50 -7.54 -6.34 10.58
N ASN A 51 -7.25 -7.44 9.88
CA ASN A 51 -8.20 -8.53 9.65
C ASN A 51 -7.47 -9.87 9.74
N GLY A 52 -8.06 -10.84 10.45
CA GLY A 52 -7.45 -12.17 10.64
C GLY A 52 -6.04 -12.15 11.26
N GLY A 53 -5.68 -11.09 12.00
CA GLY A 53 -4.35 -10.92 12.59
C GLY A 53 -3.28 -10.33 11.65
N ARG A 54 -3.65 -9.92 10.43
CA ARG A 54 -2.78 -9.25 9.44
C ARG A 54 -3.21 -7.81 9.19
N ARG A 55 -2.29 -6.97 8.72
CA ARG A 55 -2.57 -5.58 8.38
C ARG A 55 -3.34 -5.50 7.07
N CYS A 56 -4.35 -4.63 7.05
CA CYS A 56 -5.06 -4.27 5.84
C CYS A 56 -4.39 -3.07 5.19
N ASP A 57 -4.16 -3.11 3.89
CA ASP A 57 -3.44 -2.11 3.10
C ASP A 57 -4.32 -1.41 2.04
N VAL A 58 -5.57 -1.86 1.87
CA VAL A 58 -6.56 -1.27 0.97
C VAL A 58 -7.87 -0.98 1.69
N VAL A 59 -8.55 0.10 1.30
CA VAL A 59 -9.88 0.45 1.85
C VAL A 59 -11.01 -0.39 1.24
N THR A 60 -10.82 -0.86 0.01
CA THR A 60 -11.76 -1.72 -0.73
C THR A 60 -11.02 -2.58 -1.75
N GLY A 61 -11.49 -3.82 -1.96
CA GLY A 61 -10.93 -4.80 -2.88
C GLY A 61 -10.10 -5.90 -2.20
N PRO A 62 -9.34 -6.70 -2.98
CA PRO A 62 -8.39 -7.67 -2.45
C PRO A 62 -7.33 -7.00 -1.59
N CYS A 63 -7.04 -7.59 -0.43
CA CYS A 63 -6.13 -7.03 0.56
C CYS A 63 -5.01 -8.02 0.94
N ALA A 64 -3.84 -7.52 1.34
CA ALA A 64 -2.72 -8.33 1.83
C ALA A 64 -3.08 -9.24 3.03
N CYS A 65 -4.10 -8.86 3.80
CA CYS A 65 -4.63 -9.68 4.88
C CYS A 65 -5.33 -10.97 4.41
N GLY A 66 -5.51 -11.16 3.10
CA GLY A 66 -6.15 -12.34 2.50
C GLY A 66 -7.67 -12.29 2.42
N ALA A 67 -8.26 -11.12 2.67
CA ALA A 67 -9.71 -10.89 2.60
C ALA A 67 -10.06 -9.84 1.53
N TRP A 68 -11.35 -9.77 1.19
CA TRP A 68 -11.91 -8.71 0.37
C TRP A 68 -12.55 -7.65 1.28
N HIS A 69 -12.19 -6.39 1.09
CA HIS A 69 -12.67 -5.24 1.85
C HIS A 69 -13.63 -4.36 1.04
#